data_AF-A0A090I410-F1
#
_entry.id   AF-A0A090I410-F1
#
_cell.length_a   1.000
_cell.length_b   1.000
_cell.length_c   1.000
_cell.angle_alpha   90.00
_cell.angle_beta   90.00
_cell.angle_gamma   90.00
#
_symmetry.space_group_name_H-M   'P 1'
#
loop_
_entity.id
_entity.type
_entity.pdbx_description
1 polymer ?
#
loop_
_entity_poly.entity_id
_entity_poly.type
_entity_poly.pdbx_seq_one_letter_code
_entity_poly.pdbx_strand_id
1 'polypeptide(L)'
;MGRYIVMDIVFYGNSLNYDQGSGNYQELKKITKWDGRQYSLVSRYALRYSLLETAKNMSLWKLAGGEDLTAAGSGDKKVIQPAVDFLLSGKIIEYPEFDLFGYLITGTTPQNFRTAPVKINHAVSMTQFNYDALFNANLGLANRMRKRFGDMKPNPFTAEEHETFYQYTVVVDVDNIGEVEVYVNKGSDINFKGDKWKISEIQLDGTVTVELEKGKGKKKESDQVNQSANVEKLDSTELENNLVLIKYSLKEEDYDPVKERVIELLKAILNLKRSIKGREEDLSPKLLIMGVYKDKPYQTYKDKITLLDEYVEEEYDEIEETPTSNGGRLVKVRHKTTKSRKPKFEIQGLSGDSELITEENLLNLIEDLFDQKKSTECVKIFKDPSITVDIKGKRE
;
A
#
# COMPACT_ATOMS: atom_id res chain seq x y z
N MET A 1 -4.02 17.28 19.31
CA MET A 1 -4.43 17.77 17.98
C MET A 1 -3.20 17.60 17.11
N GLY A 2 -3.34 17.04 15.90
CA GLY A 2 -2.19 16.53 15.14
C GLY A 2 -2.29 16.79 13.64
N ARG A 3 -1.25 16.40 12.91
CA ARG A 3 -1.09 16.54 11.46
C ARG A 3 -1.53 15.28 10.72
N TYR A 4 -2.46 15.42 9.79
CA TYR A 4 -3.00 14.33 8.99
C TYR A 4 -3.00 14.65 7.50
N ILE A 5 -2.74 13.63 6.69
CA ILE A 5 -2.97 13.64 5.25
C ILE A 5 -3.97 12.53 4.93
N VAL A 6 -5.03 12.86 4.20
CA VAL A 6 -6.02 11.89 3.72
C VAL A 6 -6.07 11.92 2.21
N MET A 7 -6.02 10.75 1.60
CA MET A 7 -6.07 10.57 0.16
C MET A 7 -7.18 9.59 -0.19
N ASP A 8 -8.25 10.06 -0.81
CA ASP A 8 -9.27 9.22 -1.44
C ASP A 8 -8.92 9.04 -2.91
N ILE A 9 -8.56 7.81 -3.27
CA ILE A 9 -7.92 7.48 -4.53
C ILE A 9 -8.86 6.59 -5.34
N VAL A 10 -9.03 6.96 -6.61
CA VAL A 10 -9.60 6.08 -7.64
C VAL A 10 -8.52 5.78 -8.66
N PHE A 11 -8.36 4.50 -8.98
CA PHE A 11 -7.46 4.04 -10.04
C PHE A 11 -8.20 3.03 -10.92
N TYR A 12 -7.68 2.74 -12.11
CA TYR A 12 -8.25 1.76 -13.04
C TYR A 12 -7.36 0.51 -13.05
N GLY A 13 -7.93 -0.69 -13.13
CA GLY A 13 -7.11 -1.91 -13.19
C GLY A 13 -7.90 -3.17 -13.47
N ASN A 14 -7.19 -4.27 -13.74
CA ASN A 14 -7.80 -5.54 -14.14
C ASN A 14 -7.40 -6.69 -13.18
N SER A 15 -8.41 -7.37 -12.62
CA SER A 15 -8.23 -8.69 -11.97
C SER A 15 -7.12 -8.75 -10.93
N LEU A 16 -7.20 -7.83 -9.99
CA LEU A 16 -6.07 -7.44 -9.14
C LEU A 16 -5.85 -8.37 -7.94
N ASN A 17 -6.77 -9.27 -7.62
CA ASN A 17 -6.65 -10.10 -6.43
C ASN A 17 -7.50 -11.36 -6.53
N TYR A 18 -6.85 -12.51 -6.41
CA TYR A 18 -7.52 -13.80 -6.48
C TYR A 18 -7.62 -14.43 -5.10
N ASP A 19 -8.71 -15.16 -4.86
CA ASP A 19 -8.92 -15.96 -3.67
C ASP A 19 -8.43 -17.40 -3.83
N GLN A 20 -8.49 -18.15 -2.72
CA GLN A 20 -8.34 -19.59 -2.72
C GLN A 20 -9.57 -20.21 -3.41
N GLY A 21 -9.53 -20.28 -4.74
CA GLY A 21 -10.58 -20.94 -5.53
C GLY A 21 -10.58 -22.46 -5.37
N SER A 22 -11.62 -23.10 -5.93
CA SER A 22 -11.77 -24.56 -5.92
C SER A 22 -11.17 -25.19 -7.17
N GLY A 23 -10.28 -26.17 -7.01
CA GLY A 23 -9.66 -26.88 -8.13
C GLY A 23 -8.89 -25.96 -9.09
N ASN A 24 -9.29 -25.96 -10.36
CA ASN A 24 -8.70 -25.11 -11.41
C ASN A 24 -9.45 -23.79 -11.62
N TYR A 25 -10.25 -23.37 -10.64
CA TYR A 25 -10.96 -22.10 -10.69
C TYR A 25 -10.15 -21.02 -9.96
N GLN A 26 -9.86 -19.93 -10.66
CA GLN A 26 -9.19 -18.77 -10.09
C GLN A 26 -10.22 -17.68 -9.86
N GLU A 27 -10.81 -17.69 -8.67
CA GLU A 27 -11.83 -16.73 -8.25
C GLU A 27 -11.21 -15.39 -7.86
N LEU A 28 -11.83 -14.27 -8.24
CA LEU A 28 -11.49 -12.95 -7.71
C LEU A 28 -12.01 -12.79 -6.29
N LYS A 29 -11.28 -12.05 -5.44
CA LYS A 29 -11.82 -11.65 -4.14
C LYS A 29 -12.98 -10.69 -4.34
N LYS A 30 -14.11 -10.95 -3.68
CA LYS A 30 -15.34 -10.16 -3.83
C LYS A 30 -15.94 -9.78 -2.48
N ILE A 31 -16.76 -8.74 -2.48
CA ILE A 31 -17.61 -8.35 -1.36
C ILE A 31 -19.03 -8.08 -1.87
N THR A 32 -20.04 -8.47 -1.08
CA THR A 32 -21.44 -8.14 -1.37
C THR A 32 -21.81 -6.86 -0.62
N LYS A 33 -22.32 -5.85 -1.34
CA LYS A 33 -22.81 -4.60 -0.72
C LYS A 33 -24.30 -4.72 -0.38
N TRP A 34 -24.84 -3.69 0.28
CA TRP A 34 -26.23 -3.65 0.76
C TRP A 34 -27.27 -3.79 -0.37
N ASP A 35 -26.90 -3.44 -1.60
CA ASP A 35 -27.72 -3.56 -2.81
C ASP A 35 -27.81 -5.00 -3.35
N GLY A 36 -27.17 -5.96 -2.67
CA GLY A 36 -27.14 -7.36 -3.06
C GLY A 36 -26.21 -7.68 -4.22
N ARG A 37 -25.46 -6.68 -4.73
CA ARG A 37 -24.52 -6.86 -5.85
C ARG A 37 -23.13 -7.20 -5.34
N GLN A 38 -22.39 -7.95 -6.14
CA GLN A 38 -21.00 -8.31 -5.86
C GLN A 38 -20.03 -7.32 -6.50
N TYR A 39 -18.97 -7.00 -5.78
CA TYR A 39 -17.91 -6.08 -6.20
C TYR A 39 -16.55 -6.76 -6.00
N SER A 40 -15.61 -6.58 -6.92
CA SER A 40 -14.25 -7.11 -6.74
C SER A 40 -13.48 -6.28 -5.71
N LEU A 41 -12.56 -6.93 -5.01
CA LEU A 41 -11.89 -6.40 -3.83
C LEU A 41 -10.38 -6.65 -3.88
N VAL A 42 -9.60 -5.58 -3.81
CA VAL A 42 -8.16 -5.68 -3.52
C VAL A 42 -7.95 -5.50 -2.04
N SER A 43 -7.29 -6.48 -1.41
CA SER A 43 -7.08 -6.42 0.03
C SER A 43 -6.09 -5.29 0.38
N ARG A 44 -6.26 -4.65 1.54
CA ARG A 44 -5.30 -3.65 2.02
C ARG A 44 -3.88 -4.22 2.16
N TYR A 45 -3.77 -5.52 2.45
CA TYR A 45 -2.50 -6.24 2.51
C TYR A 45 -1.86 -6.36 1.12
N ALA A 46 -2.67 -6.64 0.10
CA ALA A 46 -2.22 -6.68 -1.28
C ALA A 46 -1.77 -5.30 -1.78
N LEU A 47 -2.50 -4.23 -1.45
CA LEU A 47 -2.11 -2.85 -1.76
C LEU A 47 -0.81 -2.46 -1.04
N ARG A 48 -0.70 -2.73 0.27
CA ARG A 48 0.53 -2.51 1.04
C ARG A 48 1.71 -3.24 0.42
N TYR A 49 1.55 -4.51 0.07
CA TYR A 49 2.60 -5.29 -0.57
C TYR A 49 3.05 -4.65 -1.88
N SER A 50 2.10 -4.30 -2.76
CA SER A 50 2.39 -3.60 -4.03
C SER A 50 3.09 -2.27 -3.83
N LEU A 51 2.71 -1.52 -2.79
CA LEU A 51 3.33 -0.24 -2.44
C LEU A 51 4.79 -0.41 -2.00
N LEU A 52 5.07 -1.40 -1.15
CA LEU A 52 6.43 -1.72 -0.71
C LEU A 52 7.32 -2.13 -1.88
N GLU A 53 6.85 -3.02 -2.75
CA GLU A 53 7.61 -3.44 -3.94
C GLU A 53 7.82 -2.29 -4.93
N THR A 54 6.80 -1.45 -5.15
CA THR A 54 6.91 -0.27 -6.00
C THR A 54 7.98 0.69 -5.46
N ALA A 55 7.90 1.05 -4.18
CA ALA A 55 8.85 1.97 -3.56
C ALA A 55 10.29 1.42 -3.56
N LYS A 56 10.45 0.11 -3.32
CA LYS A 56 11.74 -0.58 -3.44
C LYS A 56 12.28 -0.51 -4.87
N ASN A 57 11.46 -0.82 -5.88
CA ASN A 57 11.85 -0.79 -7.29
C ASN A 57 12.20 0.61 -7.78
N MET A 58 11.56 1.64 -7.21
CA MET A 58 11.87 3.04 -7.44
C MET A 58 13.08 3.55 -6.63
N SER A 59 13.72 2.69 -5.84
CA SER A 59 14.82 3.05 -4.92
C SER A 59 14.45 4.14 -3.90
N LEU A 60 13.16 4.27 -3.58
CA LEU A 60 12.68 5.17 -2.53
C LEU A 60 12.89 4.52 -1.15
N TRP A 61 12.55 3.24 -1.01
CA TRP A 61 12.58 2.57 0.29
C TRP A 61 13.57 1.41 0.33
N LYS A 62 14.30 1.33 1.45
CA LYS A 62 15.02 0.13 1.87
C LYS A 62 14.06 -0.77 2.66
N LEU A 63 13.89 -2.01 2.20
CA LEU A 63 13.18 -3.05 2.94
C LEU A 63 14.17 -3.89 3.75
N ALA A 64 13.71 -4.42 4.88
CA ALA A 64 14.50 -5.26 5.78
C ALA A 64 14.88 -6.58 5.11
N GLY A 65 16.17 -6.90 5.20
CA GLY A 65 16.70 -8.17 4.75
C GLY A 65 16.35 -9.29 5.72
N GLY A 66 16.63 -10.54 5.31
CA GLY A 66 16.38 -11.71 6.15
C GLY A 66 17.18 -11.71 7.45
N GLU A 67 18.29 -11.00 7.49
CA GLU A 67 19.14 -10.77 8.66
C GLU A 67 18.48 -9.91 9.75
N ASP A 68 17.58 -9.00 9.37
CA ASP A 68 16.86 -8.12 10.29
C ASP A 68 15.51 -8.75 10.74
N LEU A 69 15.21 -9.97 10.30
CA LEU A 69 13.96 -10.70 10.56
C LEU A 69 14.19 -11.99 11.34
N THR A 70 13.19 -12.40 12.11
CA THR A 70 13.23 -13.64 12.89
C THR A 70 11.88 -14.37 12.86
N ALA A 71 11.94 -15.70 12.97
CA ALA A 71 10.75 -16.52 13.13
C ALA A 71 10.42 -16.66 14.63
N ALA A 72 9.20 -16.29 15.02
CA ALA A 72 8.73 -16.39 16.38
C ALA A 72 7.48 -17.28 16.49
N GLY A 73 7.36 -18.02 17.59
CA GLY A 73 6.27 -18.97 17.84
C GLY A 73 6.74 -20.43 17.91
N SER A 74 5.79 -21.34 18.09
CA SER A 74 6.05 -22.77 18.32
C SER A 74 5.45 -23.65 17.22
N GLY A 75 6.20 -24.68 16.82
CA GLY A 75 5.77 -25.64 15.79
C GLY A 75 5.46 -24.99 14.45
N ASP A 76 4.35 -25.38 13.84
CA ASP A 76 3.89 -24.91 12.51
C ASP A 76 3.24 -23.51 12.54
N LYS A 77 3.09 -22.90 13.72
CA LYS A 77 2.46 -21.57 13.90
C LYS A 77 3.47 -20.43 13.96
N LYS A 78 4.68 -20.63 13.42
CA LYS A 78 5.71 -19.59 13.41
C LYS A 78 5.30 -18.44 12.50
N VAL A 79 5.40 -17.23 13.01
CA VAL A 79 5.24 -15.99 12.26
C VAL A 79 6.60 -15.34 12.04
N ILE A 80 6.76 -14.65 10.92
CA ILE A 80 7.95 -13.84 10.65
C ILE A 80 7.70 -12.44 11.23
N GLN A 81 8.63 -11.95 12.02
CA GLN A 81 8.57 -10.63 12.67
C GLN A 81 9.97 -9.98 12.67
N PRO A 82 10.07 -8.68 12.98
CA PRO A 82 11.37 -8.03 13.14
C PRO A 82 12.20 -8.68 14.26
N ALA A 83 13.53 -8.73 14.08
CA ALA A 83 14.44 -9.23 15.09
C ALA A 83 14.48 -8.32 16.33
N VAL A 84 14.80 -8.88 17.51
CA VAL A 84 14.74 -8.12 18.77
C VAL A 84 15.87 -7.10 18.85
N ASP A 85 17.07 -7.42 18.37
CA ASP A 85 18.19 -6.48 18.28
C ASP A 85 17.93 -5.32 17.32
N PHE A 86 17.18 -5.58 16.25
CA PHE A 86 16.74 -4.56 15.32
C PHE A 86 15.81 -3.52 15.97
N LEU A 87 14.96 -3.96 16.91
CA LEU A 87 14.16 -3.09 17.76
C LEU A 87 15.01 -2.37 18.81
N LEU A 88 15.85 -3.10 19.55
CA LEU A 88 16.63 -2.56 20.67
C LEU A 88 17.61 -1.47 20.24
N SER A 89 18.20 -1.61 19.04
CA SER A 89 19.09 -0.60 18.44
C SER A 89 18.37 0.64 17.89
N GLY A 90 17.05 0.63 17.81
CA GLY A 90 16.26 1.67 17.13
C GLY A 90 16.31 1.59 15.60
N LYS A 91 17.19 0.76 15.01
CA LYS A 91 17.39 0.61 13.56
C LYS A 91 16.10 0.30 12.81
N ILE A 92 15.12 -0.34 13.47
CA ILE A 92 13.80 -0.63 12.90
C ILE A 92 13.10 0.59 12.29
N ILE A 93 13.29 1.80 12.82
CA ILE A 93 12.63 3.00 12.30
C ILE A 93 13.31 3.58 11.07
N GLU A 94 14.52 3.14 10.72
CA GLU A 94 15.16 3.51 9.45
C GLU A 94 14.45 2.88 8.24
N TYR A 95 13.58 1.89 8.47
CA TYR A 95 12.93 1.13 7.41
C TYR A 95 11.48 1.59 7.24
N PRO A 96 11.12 2.22 6.11
CA PRO A 96 9.79 2.77 5.86
C PRO A 96 8.66 1.79 6.09
N GLU A 97 8.87 0.51 5.81
CA GLU A 97 7.85 -0.52 5.97
C GLU A 97 7.36 -0.72 7.41
N PHE A 98 8.22 -0.48 8.40
CA PHE A 98 7.91 -0.65 9.82
C PHE A 98 7.48 0.65 10.45
N ASP A 99 8.13 1.75 10.08
CA ASP A 99 7.74 3.07 10.55
C ASP A 99 6.33 3.43 10.09
N LEU A 100 6.02 3.28 8.80
CA LEU A 100 4.74 3.68 8.22
C LEU A 100 3.62 2.67 8.46
N PHE A 101 3.92 1.37 8.50
CA PHE A 101 2.88 0.32 8.58
C PHE A 101 2.87 -0.48 9.88
N GLY A 102 3.74 -0.14 10.83
CA GLY A 102 3.77 -0.76 12.15
C GLY A 102 4.24 -2.21 12.14
N TYR A 103 4.28 -2.80 13.34
CA TYR A 103 4.73 -4.16 13.58
C TYR A 103 4.29 -4.66 14.95
N LEU A 104 4.49 -5.96 15.19
CA LEU A 104 4.28 -6.62 16.47
C LEU A 104 5.45 -7.59 16.72
N ILE A 105 6.11 -7.48 17.87
CA ILE A 105 7.23 -8.34 18.25
C ILE A 105 6.87 -9.12 19.51
N THR A 106 6.54 -10.40 19.32
CA THR A 106 6.11 -11.31 20.39
C THR A 106 7.26 -11.82 21.27
N GLY A 107 8.51 -11.62 20.86
CA GLY A 107 9.70 -12.15 21.53
C GLY A 107 10.25 -11.27 22.65
N THR A 108 9.50 -10.24 23.07
CA THR A 108 9.90 -9.27 24.10
C THR A 108 8.93 -9.29 25.27
N THR A 109 9.40 -8.96 26.46
CA THR A 109 8.56 -8.78 27.66
C THR A 109 8.86 -7.41 28.27
N PRO A 110 7.92 -6.45 28.26
CA PRO A 110 6.57 -6.53 27.67
C PRO A 110 6.60 -6.65 26.14
N GLN A 111 5.49 -7.06 25.55
CA GLN A 111 5.36 -7.19 24.11
C GLN A 111 5.46 -5.81 23.44
N ASN A 112 6.43 -5.63 22.57
CA ASN A 112 6.60 -4.40 21.81
C ASN A 112 5.76 -4.42 20.52
N PHE A 113 5.13 -3.29 20.22
CA PHE A 113 4.37 -3.11 19.00
C PHE A 113 4.39 -1.64 18.57
N ARG A 114 4.10 -1.42 17.30
CA ARG A 114 3.89 -0.10 16.72
C ARG A 114 2.58 -0.10 15.96
N THR A 115 1.68 0.81 16.30
CA THR A 115 0.48 1.05 15.51
C THR A 115 0.87 1.74 14.21
N ALA A 116 0.32 1.28 13.09
CA ALA A 116 0.58 1.87 11.77
C ALA A 116 0.16 3.36 11.69
N PRO A 117 1.11 4.29 11.47
CA PRO A 117 0.77 5.68 11.17
C PRO A 117 0.01 5.82 9.85
N VAL A 118 0.35 5.01 8.85
CA VAL A 118 -0.33 4.95 7.56
C VAL A 118 -1.36 3.83 7.54
N LYS A 119 -2.62 4.18 7.33
CA LYS A 119 -3.76 3.27 7.27
C LYS A 119 -4.34 3.25 5.86
N ILE A 120 -4.38 2.06 5.26
CA ILE A 120 -4.94 1.81 3.92
C ILE A 120 -6.19 0.94 4.07
N ASN A 121 -7.30 1.35 3.48
CA ASN A 121 -8.50 0.51 3.42
C ASN A 121 -8.47 -0.42 2.17
N HIS A 122 -9.48 -1.28 2.05
CA HIS A 122 -9.60 -2.13 0.86
C HIS A 122 -9.97 -1.30 -0.37
N ALA A 123 -9.35 -1.59 -1.52
CA ALA A 123 -9.85 -1.08 -2.78
C ALA A 123 -11.02 -1.93 -3.25
N VAL A 124 -12.15 -1.28 -3.51
CA VAL A 124 -13.38 -1.93 -3.95
C VAL A 124 -13.72 -1.40 -5.34
N SER A 125 -14.17 -2.26 -6.24
CA SER A 125 -14.64 -1.82 -7.56
C SER A 125 -15.81 -0.84 -7.42
N MET A 126 -15.87 0.11 -8.35
CA MET A 126 -16.96 1.08 -8.45
C MET A 126 -18.14 0.51 -9.23
N THR A 127 -17.91 -0.46 -10.10
CA THR A 127 -18.94 -1.23 -10.81
C THR A 127 -19.12 -2.62 -10.22
N GLN A 128 -20.31 -3.20 -10.47
CA GLN A 128 -20.62 -4.56 -10.06
C GLN A 128 -19.84 -5.57 -10.91
N PHE A 129 -19.43 -6.67 -10.28
CA PHE A 129 -18.84 -7.80 -10.97
C PHE A 129 -19.94 -8.63 -11.65
N ASN A 130 -19.79 -8.89 -12.96
CA ASN A 130 -20.78 -9.61 -13.77
C ASN A 130 -20.40 -11.07 -14.08
N TYR A 131 -19.45 -11.65 -13.34
CA TYR A 131 -18.96 -13.02 -13.54
C TYR A 131 -18.29 -13.28 -14.89
N ASP A 132 -17.62 -12.26 -15.43
CA ASP A 132 -16.78 -12.42 -16.61
C ASP A 132 -15.62 -13.37 -16.26
N ALA A 133 -15.41 -14.37 -17.12
CA ALA A 133 -14.42 -15.40 -16.89
C ALA A 133 -13.80 -15.88 -18.20
N LEU A 134 -12.49 -16.10 -18.17
CA LEU A 134 -11.69 -16.59 -19.27
C LEU A 134 -11.33 -18.07 -19.05
N PHE A 135 -11.58 -18.89 -20.07
CA PHE A 135 -11.15 -20.28 -20.10
C PHE A 135 -9.77 -20.40 -20.75
N ASN A 136 -8.82 -20.97 -20.01
CA ASN A 136 -7.42 -20.99 -20.38
C ASN A 136 -6.86 -22.42 -20.39
N ALA A 137 -5.95 -22.69 -21.33
CA ALA A 137 -5.20 -23.95 -21.36
C ALA A 137 -3.82 -23.74 -21.98
N ASN A 138 -2.81 -24.41 -21.42
CA ASN A 138 -1.43 -24.34 -21.92
C ASN A 138 -1.22 -25.24 -23.16
N LEU A 139 -1.89 -24.92 -24.26
CA LEU A 139 -1.88 -25.72 -25.48
C LEU A 139 -0.48 -25.84 -26.11
N GLY A 140 0.33 -24.78 -26.05
CA GLY A 140 1.69 -24.78 -26.58
C GLY A 140 2.61 -25.81 -25.89
N LEU A 141 2.51 -25.92 -24.55
CA LEU A 141 3.23 -26.94 -23.77
C LEU A 141 2.74 -28.34 -24.11
N ALA A 142 1.41 -28.53 -24.16
CA ALA A 142 0.82 -29.82 -24.54
C ALA A 142 1.28 -30.25 -25.95
N ASN A 143 1.31 -29.35 -26.92
CA ASN A 143 1.76 -29.64 -28.28
C ASN A 143 3.23 -30.06 -28.35
N ARG A 144 4.11 -29.45 -27.55
CA ARG A 144 5.52 -29.88 -27.46
C ARG A 144 5.65 -31.29 -26.88
N MET A 145 4.87 -31.62 -25.86
CA MET A 145 4.83 -32.95 -25.29
C MET A 145 4.23 -33.99 -26.25
N ARG A 146 3.21 -33.62 -27.04
CA ARG A 146 2.57 -34.51 -28.02
C ARG A 146 3.55 -35.09 -29.03
N LYS A 147 4.49 -34.25 -29.49
CA LYS A 147 5.54 -34.67 -30.43
C LYS A 147 6.49 -35.74 -29.88
N ARG A 148 6.59 -35.87 -28.56
CA ARG A 148 7.53 -36.81 -27.91
C ARG A 148 6.83 -38.00 -27.25
N PHE A 149 5.63 -37.81 -26.70
CA PHE A 149 4.99 -38.78 -25.81
C PHE A 149 3.57 -39.21 -26.26
N GLY A 150 3.07 -38.74 -27.41
CA GLY A 150 1.75 -39.12 -27.92
C GLY A 150 0.62 -38.21 -27.40
N ASP A 151 -0.63 -38.71 -27.37
CA ASP A 151 -1.78 -37.87 -27.00
C ASP A 151 -1.61 -37.25 -25.61
N MET A 152 -1.92 -35.95 -25.52
CA MET A 152 -1.80 -35.16 -24.29
C MET A 152 -2.98 -34.22 -24.21
N LYS A 153 -3.74 -34.31 -23.13
CA LYS A 153 -4.89 -33.43 -22.86
C LYS A 153 -4.46 -32.38 -21.82
N PRO A 154 -4.24 -31.11 -22.21
CA PRO A 154 -3.91 -30.08 -21.24
C PRO A 154 -5.06 -29.93 -20.25
N ASN A 155 -4.73 -29.77 -18.97
CA ASN A 155 -5.73 -29.48 -17.94
C ASN A 155 -6.12 -28.00 -18.06
N PRO A 156 -7.36 -27.66 -18.45
CA PRO A 156 -7.78 -26.27 -18.54
C PRO A 156 -8.08 -25.68 -17.16
N PHE A 157 -7.99 -24.36 -17.06
CA PHE A 157 -8.37 -23.60 -15.88
C PHE A 157 -9.22 -22.42 -16.28
N THR A 158 -10.04 -21.93 -15.35
CA THR A 158 -10.89 -20.76 -15.55
C THR A 158 -10.41 -19.66 -14.62
N ALA A 159 -10.31 -18.44 -15.12
CA ALA A 159 -9.97 -17.28 -14.32
C ALA A 159 -11.03 -16.21 -14.50
N GLU A 160 -11.57 -15.72 -13.38
CA GLU A 160 -12.45 -14.56 -13.42
C GLU A 160 -11.66 -13.32 -13.79
N GLU A 161 -12.30 -12.44 -14.55
CA GLU A 161 -11.74 -11.16 -14.97
C GLU A 161 -12.67 -10.01 -14.63
N HIS A 162 -12.11 -8.91 -14.12
CA HIS A 162 -12.87 -7.70 -13.89
C HIS A 162 -11.98 -6.48 -14.01
N GLU A 163 -12.19 -5.75 -15.10
CA GLU A 163 -11.50 -4.52 -15.43
C GLU A 163 -12.42 -3.34 -15.18
N THR A 164 -12.05 -2.46 -14.25
CA THR A 164 -12.86 -1.31 -13.87
C THR A 164 -12.08 -0.34 -12.98
N PHE A 165 -12.71 0.78 -12.62
CA PHE A 165 -12.25 1.66 -11.56
C PHE A 165 -12.44 1.06 -10.16
N TYR A 166 -11.41 1.21 -9.33
CA TYR A 166 -11.37 0.81 -7.94
C TYR A 166 -11.12 2.02 -7.05
N GLN A 167 -11.71 2.02 -5.86
CA GLN A 167 -11.62 3.13 -4.91
C GLN A 167 -11.11 2.68 -3.54
N TYR A 168 -10.11 3.38 -3.03
CA TYR A 168 -9.55 3.20 -1.68
C TYR A 168 -9.15 4.53 -1.05
N THR A 169 -8.81 4.47 0.23
CA THR A 169 -8.41 5.63 1.04
C THR A 169 -7.12 5.30 1.78
N VAL A 170 -6.21 6.26 1.81
CA VAL A 170 -5.01 6.28 2.64
C VAL A 170 -5.13 7.41 3.64
N VAL A 171 -4.92 7.12 4.92
CA VAL A 171 -4.83 8.10 6.00
C VAL A 171 -3.43 8.02 6.58
N VAL A 172 -2.74 9.16 6.63
CA VAL A 172 -1.39 9.31 7.16
C VAL A 172 -1.45 10.16 8.42
N ASP A 173 -1.08 9.57 9.55
CA ASP A 173 -0.85 10.28 10.81
C ASP A 173 0.61 10.73 10.85
N VAL A 174 0.86 11.99 10.52
CA VAL A 174 2.23 12.51 10.26
C VAL A 174 3.04 12.63 11.54
N ASP A 175 2.39 12.90 12.67
CA ASP A 175 3.07 13.08 13.96
C ASP A 175 3.60 11.77 14.55
N ASN A 176 3.08 10.63 14.09
CA ASN A 176 3.53 9.32 14.54
C ASN A 176 4.57 8.69 13.60
N ILE A 177 5.11 9.42 12.62
CA ILE A 177 6.17 8.96 11.71
C ILE A 177 7.53 9.38 12.27
N GLY A 178 8.53 8.51 12.14
CA GLY A 178 9.92 8.85 12.47
C GLY A 178 10.28 8.82 13.96
N GLU A 179 9.34 8.53 14.86
CA GLU A 179 9.59 8.27 16.28
C GLU A 179 9.09 6.88 16.72
N VAL A 180 9.80 6.16 17.61
CA VAL A 180 9.38 4.86 18.16
C VAL A 180 9.65 4.75 19.65
N GLU A 181 8.68 4.16 20.36
CA GLU A 181 8.81 3.75 21.76
C GLU A 181 9.22 2.28 21.86
N VAL A 182 10.28 2.01 22.62
CA VAL A 182 10.82 0.67 22.86
C VAL A 182 10.82 0.38 24.36
N TYR A 183 10.12 -0.68 24.74
CA TYR A 183 10.00 -1.14 26.11
C TYR A 183 10.94 -2.33 26.35
N VAL A 184 11.86 -2.20 27.30
CA VAL A 184 12.90 -3.20 27.57
C VAL A 184 12.93 -3.52 29.07
N ASN A 185 12.80 -4.79 29.45
CA ASN A 185 12.90 -5.20 30.84
C ASN A 185 14.29 -5.80 31.15
N LYS A 186 15.02 -5.21 32.12
CA LYS A 186 16.34 -5.72 32.54
C LYS A 186 16.17 -7.11 33.16
N GLY A 187 16.95 -8.07 32.67
CA GLY A 187 16.88 -9.47 33.08
C GLY A 187 15.90 -10.34 32.29
N SER A 188 15.23 -9.81 31.27
CA SER A 188 14.41 -10.61 30.36
C SER A 188 15.25 -11.43 29.38
N ASP A 189 14.68 -12.55 28.93
CA ASP A 189 15.28 -13.39 27.91
C ASP A 189 14.84 -12.93 26.50
N ILE A 190 15.78 -12.83 25.57
CA ILE A 190 15.53 -12.47 24.17
C ILE A 190 16.16 -13.49 23.21
N ASN A 191 15.65 -13.54 21.99
CA ASN A 191 16.32 -14.26 20.90
C ASN A 191 17.23 -13.30 20.15
N PHE A 192 18.52 -13.58 20.15
CA PHE A 192 19.54 -12.78 19.49
C PHE A 192 20.50 -13.70 18.72
N LYS A 193 20.70 -13.42 17.43
CA LYS A 193 21.50 -14.23 16.49
C LYS A 193 21.13 -15.73 16.49
N GLY A 194 19.86 -16.06 16.72
CA GLY A 194 19.35 -17.44 16.75
C GLY A 194 19.50 -18.16 18.08
N ASP A 195 20.09 -17.49 19.08
CA ASP A 195 20.32 -18.01 20.42
C ASP A 195 19.50 -17.28 21.47
N LYS A 196 19.32 -17.92 22.63
CA LYS A 196 18.66 -17.30 23.79
C LYS A 196 19.68 -16.55 24.65
N TRP A 197 19.49 -15.24 24.79
CA TRP A 197 20.33 -14.33 25.57
C TRP A 197 19.51 -13.64 26.65
N LYS A 198 20.18 -13.12 27.69
CA LYS A 198 19.55 -12.37 28.78
C LYS A 198 20.06 -10.94 28.80
N ILE A 199 19.17 -9.96 28.95
CA ILE A 199 19.54 -8.56 29.08
C ILE A 199 20.14 -8.33 30.47
N SER A 200 21.43 -7.97 30.55
CA SER A 200 22.12 -7.73 31.83
C SER A 200 22.01 -6.27 32.27
N GLU A 201 22.32 -5.34 31.38
CA GLU A 201 22.39 -3.91 31.67
C GLU A 201 21.93 -3.08 30.47
N ILE A 202 21.45 -1.87 30.74
CA ILE A 202 21.03 -0.90 29.72
C ILE A 202 21.70 0.42 30.08
N GLN A 203 22.66 0.83 29.26
CA GLN A 203 23.34 2.11 29.39
C GLN A 203 22.60 3.15 28.56
N LEU A 204 22.29 4.29 29.19
CA LEU A 204 21.49 5.37 28.61
C LEU A 204 22.26 6.69 28.49
N ASP A 205 23.54 6.74 28.87
CA ASP A 205 24.34 7.97 28.86
C ASP A 205 24.76 8.33 27.44
N GLY A 206 24.06 9.28 26.83
CA GLY A 206 24.27 9.71 25.44
C GLY A 206 23.62 8.74 24.45
N THR A 207 24.34 7.68 24.09
CA THR A 207 23.86 6.62 23.17
C THR A 207 23.35 5.42 23.95
N VAL A 208 22.32 4.76 23.43
CA VAL A 208 21.80 3.54 24.05
C VAL A 208 22.68 2.34 23.74
N THR A 209 23.09 1.62 24.80
CA THR A 209 23.77 0.32 24.69
C THR A 209 23.05 -0.69 25.57
N VAL A 210 22.64 -1.81 24.98
CA VAL A 210 22.00 -2.93 25.69
C VAL A 210 22.99 -4.08 25.77
N GLU A 211 23.41 -4.42 26.99
CA GLU A 211 24.32 -5.53 27.24
C GLU A 211 23.56 -6.85 27.38
N LEU A 212 24.12 -7.90 26.76
CA LEU A 212 23.55 -9.23 26.68
C LEU A 212 24.51 -10.27 27.24
N GLU A 213 23.98 -11.23 28.00
CA GLU A 213 24.76 -12.34 28.56
C GLU A 213 24.10 -13.69 28.27
N LYS A 214 24.94 -14.70 28.02
CA LYS A 214 24.51 -16.10 27.83
C LYS A 214 25.44 -17.04 28.60
N GLY A 215 24.88 -18.13 29.15
CA GLY A 215 25.64 -19.15 29.87
C GLY A 215 25.88 -18.86 31.36
N LYS A 216 26.59 -19.76 32.05
CA LYS A 216 26.93 -19.65 33.48
C LYS A 216 28.40 -20.02 33.73
N GLY A 217 29.04 -19.38 34.69
CA GLY A 217 30.40 -19.73 35.15
C GLY A 217 31.48 -19.48 34.09
N LYS A 218 32.38 -20.44 33.87
CA LYS A 218 33.51 -20.32 32.92
C LYS A 218 33.11 -20.32 31.42
N LYS A 219 31.83 -20.56 31.08
CA LYS A 219 31.28 -20.48 29.71
C LYS A 219 30.31 -19.29 29.56
N LYS A 220 30.58 -18.19 30.25
CA LYS A 220 29.79 -16.96 30.14
C LYS A 220 30.23 -16.21 28.89
N GLU A 221 29.29 -15.95 27.99
CA GLU A 221 29.47 -15.15 26.78
C GLU A 221 28.75 -13.82 26.98
N SER A 222 29.34 -12.73 26.48
CA SER A 222 28.77 -11.38 26.52
C SER A 222 28.77 -10.81 25.10
N ASP A 223 27.68 -10.13 24.74
CA ASP A 223 27.54 -9.38 23.50
C ASP A 223 26.74 -8.11 23.80
N GLN A 224 26.63 -7.18 22.85
CA GLN A 224 25.91 -5.92 23.03
C GLN A 224 25.15 -5.51 21.78
N VAL A 225 24.06 -4.78 22.00
CA VAL A 225 23.30 -4.11 20.94
C VAL A 225 23.46 -2.61 21.14
N ASN A 226 24.10 -1.96 20.18
CA ASN A 226 24.32 -0.52 20.18
C ASN A 226 23.23 0.17 19.36
N GLN A 227 22.88 1.39 19.77
CA GLN A 227 22.05 2.31 18.98
C GLN A 227 22.60 2.47 17.56
N SER A 228 21.69 2.51 16.59
CA SER A 228 22.06 2.77 15.19
C SER A 228 22.54 4.20 14.97
N ALA A 229 23.37 4.41 13.94
CA ALA A 229 23.96 5.72 13.66
C ALA A 229 22.95 6.76 13.13
N ASN A 230 21.87 6.30 12.49
CA ASN A 230 20.86 7.15 11.85
C ASN A 230 19.68 7.49 12.77
N VAL A 231 19.72 7.05 14.03
CA VAL A 231 18.68 7.30 15.02
C VAL A 231 19.29 7.99 16.22
N GLU A 232 18.51 8.85 16.87
CA GLU A 232 18.89 9.52 18.10
C GLU A 232 17.95 9.13 19.24
N LYS A 233 18.46 9.21 20.47
CA LYS A 233 17.67 8.95 21.68
C LYS A 233 16.97 10.25 22.08
N LEU A 234 15.66 10.31 21.88
CA LEU A 234 14.83 11.46 22.22
C LEU A 234 14.63 11.57 23.74
N ASP A 235 14.28 10.45 24.38
CA ASP A 235 14.00 10.39 25.81
C ASP A 235 14.19 8.95 26.33
N SER A 236 14.34 8.81 27.64
CA SER A 236 14.38 7.52 28.31
C SER A 236 13.82 7.62 29.72
N THR A 237 12.92 6.72 30.09
CA THR A 237 12.29 6.69 31.41
C THR A 237 12.46 5.31 32.04
N GLU A 238 13.01 5.25 33.26
CA GLU A 238 12.98 4.04 34.07
C GLU A 238 11.61 3.92 34.78
N LEU A 239 10.97 2.78 34.61
CA LEU A 239 9.66 2.43 35.15
C LEU A 239 9.80 1.33 36.22
N GLU A 240 8.70 1.01 36.90
CA GLU A 240 8.68 -0.07 37.89
C GLU A 240 9.08 -1.43 37.30
N ASN A 241 9.55 -2.36 38.15
CA ASN A 241 9.89 -3.74 37.78
C ASN A 241 10.99 -3.87 36.71
N ASN A 242 12.03 -3.04 36.80
CA ASN A 242 13.19 -3.04 35.90
C ASN A 242 12.85 -2.75 34.43
N LEU A 243 11.68 -2.16 34.17
CA LEU A 243 11.25 -1.78 32.84
C LEU A 243 11.85 -0.43 32.47
N VAL A 244 12.40 -0.32 31.27
CA VAL A 244 12.94 0.92 30.71
C VAL A 244 12.17 1.22 29.43
N LEU A 245 11.64 2.43 29.33
CA LEU A 245 11.09 2.98 28.10
C LEU A 245 12.18 3.81 27.42
N ILE A 246 12.45 3.52 26.16
CA ILE A 246 13.42 4.24 25.32
C ILE A 246 12.66 4.82 24.14
N LYS A 247 12.80 6.11 23.89
CA LYS A 247 12.22 6.78 22.73
C LYS A 247 13.32 7.11 21.73
N TYR A 248 13.20 6.56 20.53
CA TYR A 248 14.08 6.87 19.41
C TYR A 248 13.38 7.77 18.40
N SER A 249 14.12 8.69 17.80
CA SER A 249 13.71 9.43 16.61
C SER A 249 14.71 9.23 15.49
N LEU A 250 14.27 9.40 14.24
CA LEU A 250 15.17 9.57 13.11
C LEU A 250 15.99 10.85 13.34
N LYS A 251 17.29 10.75 13.12
CA LYS A 251 18.18 11.89 13.29
C LYS A 251 17.91 12.94 12.21
N GLU A 252 17.64 14.16 12.62
CA GLU A 252 17.53 15.30 11.71
C GLU A 252 18.94 15.83 11.40
N GLU A 253 19.34 15.81 10.12
CA GLU A 253 20.62 16.35 9.66
C GLU A 253 20.38 17.56 8.75
N ASP A 254 20.48 17.38 7.42
CA ASP A 254 20.26 18.45 6.43
C ASP A 254 18.79 18.56 5.97
N TYR A 255 17.91 17.65 6.41
CA TYR A 255 16.52 17.56 5.98
C TYR A 255 15.63 17.00 7.10
N ASP A 256 14.33 17.31 7.03
CA ASP A 256 13.30 16.74 7.90
C ASP A 256 13.00 15.29 7.43
N PRO A 257 13.36 14.26 8.22
CA PRO A 257 13.21 12.87 7.82
C PRO A 257 11.73 12.44 7.75
N VAL A 258 10.84 13.07 8.51
CA VAL A 258 9.40 12.81 8.47
C VAL A 258 8.81 13.37 7.18
N LYS A 259 9.21 14.58 6.81
CA LYS A 259 8.81 15.19 5.54
C LYS A 259 9.24 14.33 4.36
N GLU A 260 10.49 13.87 4.33
CA GLU A 260 10.98 13.01 3.24
C GLU A 260 10.20 11.69 3.19
N ARG A 261 9.91 11.06 4.34
CA ARG A 261 9.09 9.84 4.42
C ARG A 261 7.72 10.01 3.76
N VAL A 262 7.08 11.15 4.01
CA VAL A 262 5.77 11.49 3.45
C VAL A 262 5.88 11.71 1.93
N ILE A 263 6.93 12.40 1.48
CA ILE A 263 7.20 12.62 0.04
C ILE A 263 7.40 11.28 -0.69
N GLU A 264 8.22 10.39 -0.15
CA GLU A 264 8.45 9.06 -0.73
C GLU A 264 7.16 8.24 -0.78
N LEU A 265 6.34 8.29 0.26
CA LEU A 265 5.03 7.63 0.28
C LEU A 265 4.12 8.16 -0.83
N LEU A 266 4.06 9.47 -1.04
CA LEU A 266 3.29 10.08 -2.12
C LEU A 266 3.81 9.63 -3.49
N LYS A 267 5.13 9.67 -3.71
CA LYS A 267 5.74 9.19 -4.96
C LYS A 267 5.42 7.72 -5.24
N ALA A 268 5.49 6.87 -4.22
CA ALA A 268 5.15 5.45 -4.33
C ALA A 268 3.67 5.22 -4.64
N ILE A 269 2.76 6.02 -4.07
CA ILE A 269 1.31 5.95 -4.38
C ILE A 269 1.02 6.42 -5.81
N LEU A 270 1.64 7.52 -6.25
CA LEU A 270 1.45 8.08 -7.59
C LEU A 270 1.92 7.11 -8.69
N ASN A 271 2.92 6.29 -8.39
CA ASN A 271 3.52 5.34 -9.33
C ASN A 271 3.18 3.88 -9.00
N LEU A 272 2.15 3.63 -8.19
CA LEU A 272 1.83 2.30 -7.67
C LEU A 272 1.66 1.28 -8.81
N LYS A 273 2.50 0.23 -8.79
CA LYS A 273 2.40 -0.91 -9.71
C LYS A 273 2.05 -2.18 -8.96
N ARG A 274 1.44 -3.11 -9.68
CA ARG A 274 1.14 -4.43 -9.13
C ARG A 274 1.50 -5.54 -10.10
N SER A 275 2.52 -6.29 -9.71
CA SER A 275 2.82 -7.59 -10.30
C SER A 275 1.82 -8.64 -9.81
N ILE A 276 1.05 -9.23 -10.73
CA ILE A 276 0.16 -10.34 -10.40
C ILE A 276 0.02 -11.31 -11.56
N LYS A 277 0.27 -12.60 -11.29
CA LYS A 277 0.13 -13.71 -12.26
C LYS A 277 0.78 -13.44 -13.61
N GLY A 278 1.96 -12.79 -13.60
CA GLY A 278 2.73 -12.48 -14.81
C GLY A 278 2.28 -11.23 -15.56
N ARG A 279 1.37 -10.43 -15.00
CA ARG A 279 1.01 -9.08 -15.47
C ARG A 279 1.57 -8.01 -14.55
N GLU A 280 1.84 -6.85 -15.12
CA GLU A 280 2.11 -5.60 -14.39
C GLU A 280 0.92 -4.67 -14.60
N GLU A 281 0.17 -4.41 -13.54
CA GLU A 281 -1.00 -3.52 -13.56
C GLU A 281 -0.59 -2.13 -13.04
N ASP A 282 -1.03 -1.08 -13.73
CA ASP A 282 -0.80 0.30 -13.35
C ASP A 282 -1.92 0.80 -12.43
N LEU A 283 -1.63 0.95 -11.14
CA LEU A 283 -2.59 1.40 -10.14
C LEU A 283 -2.41 2.88 -9.79
N SER A 284 -1.74 3.65 -10.64
CA SER A 284 -1.60 5.09 -10.49
C SER A 284 -2.99 5.77 -10.38
N PRO A 285 -3.13 6.79 -9.51
CA PRO A 285 -4.40 7.51 -9.35
C PRO A 285 -4.89 8.10 -10.68
N LYS A 286 -6.17 7.88 -10.98
CA LYS A 286 -6.92 8.59 -12.03
C LYS A 286 -7.71 9.77 -11.47
N LEU A 287 -8.18 9.63 -10.24
CA LEU A 287 -8.79 10.69 -9.44
C LEU A 287 -8.23 10.60 -8.02
N LEU A 288 -7.86 11.74 -7.44
CA LEU A 288 -7.37 11.85 -6.08
C LEU A 288 -8.03 13.05 -5.40
N ILE A 289 -8.70 12.82 -4.28
CA ILE A 289 -9.07 13.89 -3.36
C ILE A 289 -8.07 13.84 -2.21
N MET A 290 -7.30 14.90 -2.04
CA MET A 290 -6.27 14.98 -1.00
C MET A 290 -6.61 16.10 -0.02
N GLY A 291 -6.71 15.73 1.26
CA GLY A 291 -6.93 16.64 2.37
C GLY A 291 -5.72 16.69 3.29
N VAL A 292 -5.32 17.90 3.67
CA VAL A 292 -4.26 18.18 4.64
C VAL A 292 -4.89 18.87 5.85
N TYR A 293 -4.67 18.31 7.04
CA TYR A 293 -5.30 18.76 8.28
C TYR A 293 -4.24 18.94 9.35
N LYS A 294 -4.14 20.15 9.90
CA LYS A 294 -3.28 20.48 11.03
C LYS A 294 -4.13 20.99 12.17
N ASP A 295 -4.08 20.28 13.28
CA ASP A 295 -4.89 20.54 14.46
C ASP A 295 -6.38 20.57 14.11
N LYS A 296 -6.85 19.63 13.28
CA LYS A 296 -8.28 19.49 12.95
C LYS A 296 -8.62 18.02 12.72
N PRO A 297 -9.87 17.60 13.00
CA PRO A 297 -10.31 16.27 12.61
C PRO A 297 -10.22 16.12 11.09
N TYR A 298 -9.56 15.05 10.64
CA TYR A 298 -9.50 14.75 9.22
C TYR A 298 -10.87 14.26 8.71
N GLN A 299 -11.14 14.47 7.42
CA GLN A 299 -12.32 13.97 6.73
C GLN A 299 -11.91 13.09 5.54
N THR A 300 -12.76 12.13 5.21
CA THR A 300 -12.72 11.36 3.96
C THR A 300 -13.91 11.78 3.11
N TYR A 301 -13.70 11.82 1.80
CA TYR A 301 -14.68 12.13 0.77
C TYR A 301 -14.91 10.94 -0.16
N LYS A 302 -14.48 9.73 0.25
CA LYS A 302 -14.69 8.48 -0.51
C LYS A 302 -16.16 8.30 -0.92
N ASP A 303 -17.09 8.54 0.00
CA ASP A 303 -18.53 8.42 -0.21
C ASP A 303 -19.12 9.52 -1.12
N LYS A 304 -18.33 10.55 -1.45
CA LYS A 304 -18.73 11.66 -2.32
C LYS A 304 -18.38 11.44 -3.78
N ILE A 305 -17.57 10.42 -4.10
CA ILE A 305 -17.14 10.12 -5.47
C ILE A 305 -18.11 9.10 -6.08
N THR A 306 -18.74 9.48 -7.19
CA THR A 306 -19.61 8.60 -7.98
C THR A 306 -19.05 8.46 -9.38
N LEU A 307 -18.92 7.22 -9.86
CA LEU A 307 -18.66 6.93 -11.27
C LEU A 307 -19.98 7.01 -12.03
N LEU A 308 -20.11 7.98 -12.95
CA LEU A 308 -21.30 8.16 -13.76
C LEU A 308 -21.23 7.38 -15.08
N ASP A 309 -20.03 7.28 -15.64
CA ASP A 309 -19.81 6.68 -16.95
C ASP A 309 -18.38 6.13 -17.03
N GLU A 310 -18.23 4.87 -17.44
CA GLU A 310 -16.96 4.16 -17.62
C GLU A 310 -16.60 3.98 -19.10
N TYR A 311 -17.52 4.24 -20.03
CA TYR A 311 -17.33 3.92 -21.44
C TYR A 311 -16.26 4.79 -22.10
N VAL A 312 -15.29 4.13 -22.74
CA VAL A 312 -14.21 4.79 -23.48
C VAL A 312 -14.43 4.78 -25.00
N GLU A 313 -15.31 3.94 -25.59
CA GLU A 313 -15.52 3.92 -27.06
C GLU A 313 -16.96 3.58 -27.48
N GLU A 314 -17.42 4.16 -28.60
CA GLU A 314 -18.50 3.63 -29.45
C GLU A 314 -17.89 3.31 -30.83
N GLU A 315 -18.01 2.06 -31.28
CA GLU A 315 -17.74 1.65 -32.65
C GLU A 315 -19.05 1.62 -33.45
N TYR A 316 -19.09 2.25 -34.62
CA TYR A 316 -20.14 1.97 -35.59
C TYR A 316 -19.56 1.86 -37.00
N ASP A 317 -20.04 0.85 -37.74
CA ASP A 317 -19.77 0.70 -39.16
C ASP A 317 -20.80 1.50 -39.95
N GLU A 318 -20.34 2.47 -40.76
CA GLU A 318 -21.21 3.17 -41.70
C GLU A 318 -21.28 2.33 -42.99
N ILE A 319 -22.43 1.72 -43.26
CA ILE A 319 -22.68 0.91 -44.46
C ILE A 319 -23.40 1.77 -45.51
N GLU A 320 -22.68 2.18 -46.56
CA GLU A 320 -23.30 2.78 -47.75
C GLU A 320 -23.55 1.68 -48.80
N GLU A 321 -24.82 1.35 -49.07
CA GLU A 321 -25.21 0.50 -50.20
C GLU A 321 -25.54 1.36 -51.42
N THR A 322 -24.75 1.25 -52.50
CA THR A 322 -25.10 1.85 -53.79
C THR A 322 -25.55 0.78 -54.79
N PRO A 323 -26.73 0.92 -55.43
CA PRO A 323 -27.14 0.01 -56.49
C PRO A 323 -26.31 0.28 -57.75
N THR A 324 -25.71 -0.76 -58.32
CA THR A 324 -24.98 -0.68 -59.59
C THR A 324 -25.89 -0.99 -60.76
N SER A 325 -25.55 -0.45 -61.93
CA SER A 325 -26.33 -0.51 -63.18
C SER A 325 -26.61 -1.94 -63.70
N ASN A 326 -25.93 -2.96 -63.17
CA ASN A 326 -26.12 -4.37 -63.54
C ASN A 326 -26.92 -5.18 -62.49
N GLY A 327 -27.62 -4.52 -61.56
CA GLY A 327 -28.46 -5.19 -60.55
C GLY A 327 -27.71 -5.75 -59.33
N GLY A 328 -26.40 -5.50 -59.21
CA GLY A 328 -25.62 -5.80 -58.00
C GLY A 328 -25.63 -4.66 -56.99
N ARG A 329 -25.36 -4.95 -55.71
CA ARG A 329 -25.18 -3.95 -54.65
C ARG A 329 -23.69 -3.78 -54.35
N LEU A 330 -23.20 -2.55 -54.38
CA LEU A 330 -21.84 -2.23 -53.97
C LEU A 330 -21.91 -1.71 -52.53
N VAL A 331 -21.40 -2.50 -51.60
CA VAL A 331 -21.41 -2.20 -50.16
C VAL A 331 -20.07 -1.57 -49.80
N LYS A 332 -20.08 -0.28 -49.45
CA LYS A 332 -18.89 0.41 -48.95
C LYS A 332 -18.99 0.48 -47.43
N VAL A 333 -18.24 -0.39 -46.75
CA VAL A 333 -18.10 -0.35 -45.29
C VAL A 333 -17.00 0.65 -44.96
N ARG A 334 -17.35 1.76 -44.30
CA ARG A 334 -16.37 2.72 -43.81
C ARG A 334 -16.22 2.53 -42.30
N HIS A 335 -15.14 1.88 -41.89
CA HIS A 335 -14.79 1.80 -40.48
C HIS A 335 -14.38 3.20 -40.00
N LYS A 336 -15.14 3.79 -39.08
CA LYS A 336 -14.94 5.17 -38.65
C LYS A 336 -14.88 5.25 -37.13
N THR A 337 -13.68 5.14 -36.58
CA THR A 337 -13.41 5.38 -35.15
C THR A 337 -13.54 6.88 -34.87
N THR A 338 -14.54 7.33 -34.09
CA THR A 338 -14.66 8.75 -33.73
C THR A 338 -14.98 8.97 -32.25
N LYS A 339 -14.00 9.57 -31.55
CA LYS A 339 -14.02 10.18 -30.20
C LYS A 339 -14.38 9.26 -29.03
N SER A 340 -13.34 8.85 -28.32
CA SER A 340 -13.47 8.25 -27.00
C SER A 340 -14.15 9.22 -26.02
N ARG A 341 -15.26 8.79 -25.43
CA ARG A 341 -15.82 9.49 -24.28
C ARG A 341 -14.89 9.23 -23.10
N LYS A 342 -14.52 10.28 -22.37
CA LYS A 342 -13.71 10.10 -21.17
C LYS A 342 -14.62 9.58 -20.05
N PRO A 343 -14.15 8.65 -19.20
CA PRO A 343 -14.88 8.27 -18.00
C PRO A 343 -15.26 9.51 -17.20
N LYS A 344 -16.49 9.54 -16.69
CA LYS A 344 -17.05 10.70 -15.98
C LYS A 344 -17.28 10.36 -14.52
N PHE A 345 -16.70 11.17 -13.66
CA PHE A 345 -16.92 11.15 -12.22
C PHE A 345 -17.73 12.36 -11.78
N GLU A 346 -18.52 12.17 -10.73
CA GLU A 346 -19.19 13.23 -10.00
C GLU A 346 -18.67 13.27 -8.56
N ILE A 347 -18.39 14.47 -8.06
CA ILE A 347 -17.97 14.70 -6.67
C ILE A 347 -19.00 15.60 -6.01
N GLN A 348 -19.57 15.16 -4.90
CA GLN A 348 -20.62 15.88 -4.18
C GLN A 348 -20.10 16.58 -2.91
N GLY A 349 -20.57 17.80 -2.65
CA GLY A 349 -20.35 18.49 -1.38
C GLY A 349 -18.96 19.08 -1.18
N LEU A 350 -18.12 19.06 -2.22
CA LEU A 350 -16.88 19.81 -2.32
C LEU A 350 -17.06 21.00 -3.28
N SER A 351 -16.25 22.03 -3.08
CA SER A 351 -16.25 23.26 -3.88
C SER A 351 -14.83 23.54 -4.36
N GLY A 352 -14.69 24.08 -5.56
CA GLY A 352 -13.40 24.36 -6.21
C GLY A 352 -13.25 23.65 -7.55
N ASP A 353 -12.13 23.92 -8.22
CA ASP A 353 -11.75 23.28 -9.47
C ASP A 353 -10.87 22.05 -9.24
N SER A 354 -10.81 21.18 -10.24
CA SER A 354 -9.86 20.06 -10.26
C SER A 354 -8.51 20.48 -10.87
N GLU A 355 -7.41 20.15 -10.23
CA GLU A 355 -6.05 20.31 -10.74
C GLU A 355 -5.55 19.01 -11.41
N LEU A 356 -4.44 19.07 -12.14
CA LEU A 356 -3.80 17.86 -12.68
C LEU A 356 -3.03 17.13 -11.58
N ILE A 357 -3.07 15.78 -11.61
CA ILE A 357 -2.21 14.95 -10.76
C ILE A 357 -0.76 15.12 -11.23
N THR A 358 0.02 15.93 -10.50
CA THR A 358 1.47 16.08 -10.68
C THR A 358 2.15 16.06 -9.31
N GLU A 359 3.39 15.59 -9.25
CA GLU A 359 4.17 15.59 -8.01
C GLU A 359 4.27 17.00 -7.42
N GLU A 360 4.57 18.00 -8.24
CA GLU A 360 4.65 19.40 -7.83
C GLU A 360 3.38 19.90 -7.13
N ASN A 361 2.20 19.65 -7.72
CA ASN A 361 0.93 20.11 -7.14
C ASN A 361 0.63 19.46 -5.79
N LEU A 362 0.94 18.16 -5.64
CA LEU A 362 0.75 17.43 -4.39
C LEU A 362 1.76 17.84 -3.32
N LEU A 363 3.02 18.08 -3.72
CA LEU A 363 4.06 18.55 -2.81
C LEU A 363 3.73 19.94 -2.27
N ASN A 364 3.31 20.86 -3.14
CA ASN A 364 2.87 22.19 -2.73
C ASN A 364 1.72 22.15 -1.70
N LEU A 365 0.84 21.14 -1.76
CA LEU A 365 -0.25 20.99 -0.81
C LEU A 365 0.24 20.54 0.59
N ILE A 366 1.30 19.74 0.68
CA ILE A 366 1.84 19.27 1.96
C ILE A 366 2.83 20.24 2.59
N GLU A 367 3.44 21.16 1.84
CA GLU A 367 4.37 22.16 2.39
C GLU A 367 3.77 22.92 3.59
N ASP A 368 2.52 23.36 3.46
CA ASP A 368 1.78 24.08 4.51
C ASP A 368 1.57 23.25 5.80
N LEU A 369 1.66 21.91 5.72
CA LEU A 369 1.52 21.01 6.86
C LEU A 369 2.74 21.05 7.78
N PHE A 370 3.92 21.30 7.21
CA PHE A 370 5.20 21.35 7.93
C PHE A 370 5.56 22.76 8.41
N ASP A 371 4.86 23.81 7.94
CA ASP A 371 4.99 25.15 8.53
C ASP A 371 4.35 25.20 9.94
N GLN A 372 5.12 25.65 10.93
CA GLN A 372 4.77 25.60 12.34
C GLN A 372 3.61 26.55 12.73
N LYS A 373 3.28 27.57 11.93
CA LYS A 373 2.56 28.76 12.43
C LYS A 373 1.02 28.77 12.32
N LYS A 374 0.36 27.80 11.67
CA LYS A 374 -1.10 27.90 11.41
C LYS A 374 -1.84 26.55 11.52
N SER A 375 -3.02 26.55 12.15
CA SER A 375 -4.00 25.48 11.97
C SER A 375 -4.56 25.59 10.56
N THR A 376 -4.53 24.47 9.83
CA THR A 376 -4.81 24.43 8.40
C THR A 376 -5.74 23.27 8.09
N GLU A 377 -6.68 23.52 7.19
CA GLU A 377 -7.49 22.48 6.54
C GLU A 377 -7.57 22.88 5.08
N CYS A 378 -6.99 22.06 4.21
CA CYS A 378 -7.00 22.27 2.78
C CYS A 378 -7.36 20.96 2.10
N VAL A 379 -8.38 20.99 1.26
CA VAL A 379 -8.82 19.83 0.48
C VAL A 379 -8.78 20.22 -0.99
N LYS A 380 -8.05 19.44 -1.79
CA LYS A 380 -7.93 19.62 -3.23
C LYS A 380 -8.33 18.37 -3.98
N ILE A 381 -8.84 18.59 -5.20
CA ILE A 381 -9.22 17.54 -6.13
C ILE A 381 -8.20 17.52 -7.27
N PHE A 382 -7.59 16.38 -7.51
CA PHE A 382 -6.64 16.15 -8.59
C PHE A 382 -7.18 15.08 -9.54
N LYS A 383 -7.05 15.30 -10.85
CA LYS A 383 -7.49 14.34 -11.87
C LYS A 383 -6.43 14.09 -12.94
N ASP A 384 -6.47 12.89 -13.49
CA ASP A 384 -5.70 12.52 -14.67
C ASP A 384 -6.38 13.09 -15.94
N PRO A 385 -5.62 13.47 -16.99
CA PRO A 385 -6.18 13.96 -18.24
C PRO A 385 -7.15 12.99 -18.93
N SER A 386 -7.07 11.69 -18.65
CA SER A 386 -7.94 10.65 -19.24
C SER A 386 -9.38 10.69 -18.72
N ILE A 387 -9.66 11.38 -17.61
CA ILE A 387 -11.00 11.42 -17.02
C ILE A 387 -11.64 12.81 -17.02
N THR A 388 -12.96 12.84 -16.83
CA THR A 388 -13.74 14.06 -16.58
C THR A 388 -14.34 14.03 -15.19
N VAL A 389 -14.37 15.17 -14.52
CA VAL A 389 -14.87 15.32 -13.15
C VAL A 389 -15.87 16.46 -13.13
N ASP A 390 -17.04 16.21 -12.56
CA ASP A 390 -18.12 17.17 -12.36
C ASP A 390 -18.29 17.42 -10.86
N ILE A 391 -18.05 18.65 -10.41
CA ILE A 391 -18.04 19.00 -8.98
C ILE A 391 -19.35 19.69 -8.64
N LYS A 392 -20.20 18.98 -7.89
CA LYS A 392 -21.47 19.52 -7.39
C LYS A 392 -21.24 20.09 -5.99
N GLY A 393 -21.22 21.42 -5.90
CA GLY A 393 -21.15 22.14 -4.63
C GLY A 393 -22.25 21.73 -3.65
N LYS A 394 -22.09 22.11 -2.37
CA LYS A 394 -23.16 21.94 -1.38
C LYS A 394 -24.42 22.64 -1.91
N ARG A 395 -25.51 21.89 -2.07
CA ARG A 395 -26.84 22.52 -2.16
C ARG A 395 -27.05 23.25 -0.83
N GLU A 396 -27.21 24.56 -0.90
CA GLU A 396 -27.55 25.41 0.26
C GLU A 396 -28.81 24.92 0.98
#